data_AF-A0A8S1DTU7-F1
#
_entry.id   AF-A0A8S1DTU7-F1
#
_cell.length_a   1.000
_cell.length_b   1.000
_cell.length_c   1.000
_cell.angle_alpha   90.00
_cell.angle_beta   90.00
_cell.angle_gamma   90.00
#
_symmetry.space_group_name_H-M   'P 1'
#
loop_
_entity.id
_entity.type
_entity.pdbx_description
1 polymer ?
#
loop_
_entity_poly.entity_id
_entity_poly.type
_entity_poly.pdbx_seq_one_letter_code
_entity_poly.pdbx_strand_id
1 'polypeptide(L)'
;MRIWPPLATFAQGYGRKVKARTPALEPIPFQERLPLKLKSQISTKKEGSEGASCLQEMAVLFTCLKSNEFNQTVCSKEISAFQKCFSDHKAKREEMKKDTTGIGSKKLTSKQVNVLLKKYSR
;
A
#
# COMPACT_ATOMS: atom_id res chain seq x y z
N MET A 1 -7.62 -44.70 -26.18
CA MET A 1 -8.51 -45.07 -25.06
C MET A 1 -8.61 -43.93 -24.06
N ARG A 2 -9.70 -43.15 -24.11
CA ARG A 2 -10.27 -42.37 -23.00
C ARG A 2 -11.77 -42.35 -23.22
N ILE A 3 -12.45 -43.29 -22.57
CA ILE A 3 -13.91 -43.43 -22.60
C ILE A 3 -14.46 -42.36 -21.67
N TRP A 4 -15.14 -41.36 -22.23
CA TRP A 4 -15.86 -40.35 -21.45
C TRP A 4 -17.28 -40.89 -21.23
N PRO A 5 -17.78 -40.96 -19.98
CA PRO A 5 -19.14 -41.44 -19.74
C PRO A 5 -20.16 -40.40 -20.23
N PRO A 6 -21.27 -40.85 -20.84
CA PRO A 6 -22.29 -39.98 -21.39
C PRO A 6 -23.26 -39.50 -20.31
N LEU A 7 -23.63 -38.22 -20.40
CA LEU A 7 -24.93 -37.64 -20.07
C LEU A 7 -25.66 -38.22 -18.84
N ALA A 8 -25.21 -37.83 -17.64
CA ALA A 8 -26.07 -37.82 -16.46
C ALA A 8 -26.57 -36.39 -16.22
N THR A 9 -27.79 -36.16 -16.70
CA THR A 9 -28.83 -35.27 -16.15
C THR A 9 -28.39 -34.23 -15.11
N PHE A 10 -28.43 -32.97 -15.53
CA PHE A 10 -28.46 -31.79 -14.66
C PHE A 10 -29.75 -31.84 -13.82
N ALA A 11 -29.71 -32.55 -12.69
CA ALA A 11 -30.80 -32.58 -11.74
C ALA A 11 -30.92 -31.19 -11.09
N GLN A 12 -32.07 -30.57 -11.33
CA GLN A 12 -32.49 -29.27 -10.81
C GLN A 12 -32.16 -29.14 -9.32
N GLY A 13 -31.30 -28.17 -8.99
CA GLY A 13 -31.15 -27.68 -7.63
C GLY A 13 -32.38 -26.85 -7.27
N TYR A 14 -33.41 -27.49 -6.76
CA TYR A 14 -34.63 -26.86 -6.26
C TYR A 14 -34.27 -25.75 -5.25
N GLY A 15 -34.70 -24.53 -5.57
CA GLY A 15 -34.48 -23.34 -4.75
C GLY A 15 -34.94 -23.55 -3.32
N ARG A 16 -33.99 -23.56 -2.38
CA ARG A 16 -34.27 -23.61 -0.95
C ARG A 16 -34.88 -22.25 -0.56
N LYS A 17 -36.20 -22.20 -0.36
CA LYS A 17 -36.90 -21.03 0.22
C LYS A 17 -36.24 -20.69 1.56
N VAL A 18 -35.39 -19.66 1.59
CA VAL A 18 -34.82 -19.13 2.83
C VAL A 18 -35.97 -18.45 3.57
N LYS A 19 -36.39 -19.02 4.71
CA LYS A 19 -37.32 -18.34 5.62
C LYS A 19 -36.73 -16.97 5.94
N ALA A 20 -37.53 -15.91 5.83
CA ALA A 20 -37.13 -14.56 6.23
C ALA A 20 -36.59 -14.62 7.67
N ARG A 21 -35.42 -14.02 7.93
CA ARG A 21 -34.81 -14.03 9.26
C ARG A 21 -35.76 -13.29 10.21
N THR A 22 -36.17 -13.94 11.30
CA THR A 22 -36.86 -13.28 12.40
C THR A 22 -35.99 -12.15 12.97
N PRO A 23 -36.57 -11.00 13.36
CA PRO A 23 -35.82 -9.92 13.97
C PRO A 23 -35.14 -10.44 15.24
N ALA A 24 -33.87 -10.06 15.43
CA ALA A 24 -33.13 -10.44 16.62
C ALA A 24 -33.79 -9.78 17.83
N LEU A 25 -34.17 -10.60 18.82
CA LEU A 25 -34.68 -10.13 20.10
C LEU A 25 -33.52 -9.50 20.88
N GLU A 26 -33.72 -8.31 21.45
CA GLU A 26 -32.70 -7.64 22.25
C GLU A 26 -32.50 -8.32 23.62
N PRO A 27 -31.32 -8.20 24.26
CA PRO A 27 -30.07 -7.61 23.77
C PRO A 27 -29.18 -8.63 23.06
N ILE A 28 -28.61 -8.22 21.91
CA ILE A 28 -27.71 -9.08 21.14
C ILE A 28 -26.37 -9.14 21.87
N PRO A 29 -25.93 -10.31 22.38
CA PRO A 29 -24.65 -10.42 23.05
C PRO A 29 -23.52 -10.16 22.04
N PHE A 30 -22.56 -9.32 22.44
CA PHE A 30 -21.40 -9.04 21.63
C PHE A 30 -20.59 -10.34 21.42
N GLN A 31 -20.38 -10.72 20.17
CA GLN A 31 -19.48 -11.81 19.83
C GLN A 31 -18.08 -11.27 19.61
N GLU A 32 -17.21 -11.46 20.61
CA GLU A 32 -15.79 -11.11 20.51
C GLU A 32 -15.11 -11.95 19.42
N ARG A 33 -14.93 -11.38 18.22
CA ARG A 33 -14.10 -12.00 17.18
C ARG A 33 -12.61 -11.96 17.52
N LEU A 34 -12.21 -10.95 18.31
CA LEU A 34 -10.89 -10.78 18.89
C LEU A 34 -11.07 -10.42 20.36
N PRO A 35 -10.16 -10.87 21.24
CA PRO A 35 -10.25 -10.56 22.65
C PRO A 35 -10.18 -9.05 22.88
N LEU A 36 -10.99 -8.53 23.79
CA LEU A 36 -11.01 -7.12 24.20
C LEU A 36 -9.77 -6.73 25.02
N LYS A 37 -8.58 -6.91 24.44
CA LYS A 37 -7.30 -6.52 25.02
C LYS A 37 -6.48 -5.71 24.03
N LEU A 38 -5.73 -4.75 24.54
CA LEU A 38 -4.82 -3.96 23.73
C LEU A 38 -3.71 -4.87 23.19
N LYS A 39 -3.42 -4.77 21.90
CA LYS A 39 -2.27 -5.43 21.29
C LYS A 39 -0.99 -4.64 21.60
N SER A 40 0.14 -5.34 21.75
CA SER A 40 1.46 -4.72 21.93
C SER A 40 1.96 -3.95 20.71
N GLN A 41 1.20 -3.94 19.61
CA GLN A 41 1.53 -3.23 18.38
C GLN A 41 0.27 -2.64 17.74
N ILE A 42 0.39 -1.41 17.25
CA ILE A 42 -0.56 -0.74 16.39
C ILE A 42 -0.20 -0.96 14.91
N SER A 43 -1.24 -0.99 14.07
CA SER A 43 -1.07 -1.05 12.63
C SER A 43 -0.34 0.19 12.15
N THR A 44 0.76 -0.01 11.42
CA THR A 44 1.46 1.11 10.78
C THR A 44 0.80 1.40 9.45
N LYS A 45 0.35 2.64 9.27
CA LYS A 45 -0.10 3.12 7.95
C LYS A 45 1.09 3.00 7.00
N LYS A 46 0.97 2.13 6.00
CA LYS A 46 1.89 2.15 4.86
C LYS A 46 1.45 3.32 4.01
N GLU A 47 2.23 4.40 4.02
CA GLU A 47 2.08 5.44 3.02
C GLU A 47 2.25 4.76 1.66
N GLY A 48 1.24 4.88 0.81
CA GLY A 48 1.29 4.30 -0.53
C GLY A 48 2.52 4.83 -1.24
N SER A 49 3.10 4.03 -2.15
CA SER A 49 4.16 4.53 -3.02
C SER A 49 3.64 5.78 -3.71
N GLU A 50 4.11 6.94 -3.29
CA GLU A 50 4.04 8.15 -4.10
C GLU A 50 4.59 7.76 -5.47
N GLY A 51 3.90 8.20 -6.53
CA GLY A 51 4.19 7.77 -7.90
C GLY A 51 5.66 7.95 -8.28
N ALA A 52 6.05 7.39 -9.43
CA ALA A 52 7.40 7.57 -9.95
C ALA A 52 7.79 9.06 -9.91
N SER A 53 8.83 9.39 -9.17
CA SER A 53 9.29 10.76 -9.00
C SER A 53 10.11 11.18 -10.21
N CYS A 54 10.04 12.46 -10.59
CA CYS A 54 10.74 13.05 -11.74
C CYS A 54 10.27 12.61 -13.14
N LEU A 55 9.01 12.18 -13.28
CA LEU A 55 8.44 11.80 -14.59
C LEU A 55 8.48 12.93 -15.63
N GLN A 56 8.27 14.17 -15.19
CA GLN A 56 8.29 15.34 -16.08
C GLN A 56 9.66 15.53 -16.72
N GLU A 57 10.72 15.50 -15.91
CA GLU A 57 12.10 15.65 -16.38
C GLU A 57 12.53 14.46 -17.26
N MET A 58 12.07 13.25 -16.94
CA MET A 58 12.28 12.07 -17.77
C MET A 58 11.67 12.23 -19.16
N ALA A 59 10.43 12.72 -19.24
CA ALA A 59 9.74 12.92 -20.51
C ALA A 59 10.50 13.91 -21.40
N VAL A 60 10.92 15.06 -20.84
CA VAL A 60 11.69 16.07 -21.58
C VAL A 60 13.03 15.51 -22.08
N LEU A 61 13.76 14.79 -21.21
CA LEU A 61 15.02 14.15 -21.59
C LEU A 61 14.84 13.15 -22.74
N PHE A 62 13.79 12.34 -22.72
CA PHE A 62 13.52 11.39 -23.81
C PHE A 62 13.11 12.07 -25.12
N THR A 63 12.44 13.22 -25.06
CA THR A 63 12.14 13.97 -26.30
C THR A 63 13.41 14.50 -26.95
N CYS A 64 14.34 15.07 -26.17
CA CYS A 64 15.63 15.56 -26.70
C CYS A 64 16.49 14.42 -27.25
N LEU A 65 16.56 13.28 -26.54
CA LEU A 65 17.34 12.14 -27.02
C LEU A 65 16.76 11.57 -28.31
N LYS A 66 15.42 11.54 -28.44
CA LYS A 66 14.75 11.04 -29.66
C LYS A 66 15.01 11.92 -30.88
N SER A 67 15.08 13.25 -30.72
CA SER A 67 15.34 14.16 -31.85
C SER A 67 16.80 14.19 -32.29
N ASN A 68 17.74 13.81 -31.41
CA ASN A 68 19.18 13.98 -31.62
C ASN A 68 19.94 12.64 -31.62
N GLU A 69 19.30 11.54 -32.04
CA GLU A 69 19.92 10.20 -32.13
C GLU A 69 20.63 9.76 -30.83
N PHE A 70 20.06 10.11 -29.68
CA PHE A 70 20.60 9.81 -28.35
C PHE A 70 21.97 10.45 -28.05
N ASN A 71 22.33 11.53 -28.73
CA ASN A 71 23.57 12.24 -28.46
C ASN A 71 23.48 13.02 -27.13
N GLN A 72 24.13 12.50 -26.09
CA GLN A 72 24.13 13.08 -24.74
C GLN A 72 24.77 14.48 -24.68
N THR A 73 25.66 14.81 -25.61
CA THR A 73 26.34 16.12 -25.60
C THR A 73 25.37 17.26 -25.90
N VAL A 74 24.42 17.02 -26.82
CA VAL A 74 23.38 17.98 -27.21
C VAL A 74 22.35 18.14 -26.10
N CYS A 75 21.96 17.03 -25.45
CA CYS A 75 20.94 17.00 -24.38
C CYS A 75 21.50 17.23 -22.96
N SER A 76 22.66 17.88 -22.84
CA SER A 76 23.33 18.07 -21.55
C SER A 76 22.50 18.88 -20.54
N LYS A 77 21.66 19.79 -21.03
CA LYS A 77 20.78 20.63 -20.19
C LYS A 77 19.69 19.78 -19.53
N GLU A 78 19.03 18.94 -20.31
CA GLU A 78 17.95 18.05 -19.91
C GLU A 78 18.47 16.96 -18.97
N ILE A 79 19.66 16.42 -19.24
CA ILE A 79 20.37 15.48 -18.35
C ILE A 79 20.64 16.13 -16.99
N SER A 80 21.13 17.37 -16.97
CA SER A 80 21.42 18.07 -15.72
C SER A 80 20.15 18.35 -14.91
N ALA A 81 19.03 18.66 -15.56
CA ALA A 81 17.74 18.90 -14.91
C ALA A 81 17.18 17.60 -14.28
N PHE A 82 17.22 16.50 -15.01
CA PHE A 82 16.82 15.18 -14.51
C PHE A 82 17.68 14.75 -13.30
N GLN A 83 19.00 14.92 -13.37
CA GLN A 83 19.91 14.56 -12.28
C GLN A 83 19.62 15.36 -11.01
N LYS A 84 19.34 16.67 -11.13
CA LYS A 84 18.95 17.51 -9.98
C LYS A 84 17.67 17.01 -9.32
N CYS A 85 16.62 16.74 -10.10
CA CYS A 85 15.39 16.19 -9.55
C CYS A 85 15.64 14.85 -8.84
N PHE A 86 16.46 13.98 -9.45
CA PHE A 86 16.81 12.68 -8.87
C PHE A 86 17.60 12.79 -7.56
N SER A 87 18.58 13.70 -7.49
CA SER A 87 19.35 13.93 -6.27
C SER A 87 18.47 14.44 -5.13
N ASP A 88 17.58 15.39 -5.43
CA ASP A 88 16.68 15.98 -4.44
C ASP A 88 15.68 14.96 -3.91
N HIS A 89 15.11 14.15 -4.80
CA HIS A 89 14.22 13.06 -4.41
C HIS A 89 14.96 12.01 -3.56
N LYS A 90 16.21 11.67 -3.92
CA LYS A 90 17.03 10.75 -3.13
C LYS A 90 17.31 11.32 -1.73
N ALA A 91 17.63 12.61 -1.62
CA ALA A 91 17.87 13.29 -0.34
C ALA A 91 16.61 13.27 0.54
N LYS A 92 15.46 13.71 -0.01
CA LYS A 92 14.17 13.68 0.70
C LYS A 92 13.78 12.28 1.15
N ARG A 93 14.00 11.26 0.33
CA ARG A 93 13.72 9.86 0.70
C ARG A 93 14.58 9.39 1.87
N GLU A 94 15.84 9.83 1.95
CA GLU A 94 16.70 9.52 3.10
C GLU A 94 16.29 10.30 4.35
N GLU A 95 15.82 11.53 4.23
CA GLU A 95 15.27 12.31 5.35
C GLU A 95 14.00 11.68 5.92
N MET A 96 13.04 11.30 5.07
CA MET A 96 11.80 10.63 5.46
C MET A 96 12.05 9.28 6.18
N LYS A 97 13.17 8.61 5.88
CA LYS A 97 13.57 7.40 6.61
C LYS A 97 14.11 7.73 8.01
N LYS A 98 14.79 8.86 8.18
CA LYS A 98 15.43 9.29 9.43
C LYS A 98 14.46 9.94 10.41
N ASP A 99 13.34 10.48 9.92
CA ASP A 99 12.31 11.15 10.74
C ASP A 99 11.52 10.19 11.67
N THR A 100 11.96 8.94 11.82
CA THR A 100 11.56 8.07 12.93
C THR A 100 12.05 8.55 14.30
N THR A 101 12.92 9.58 14.34
CA THR A 101 13.67 9.99 15.53
C THR A 101 13.26 11.36 16.09
N GLY A 102 12.34 12.07 15.41
CA GLY A 102 11.85 13.38 15.86
C GLY A 102 11.01 13.28 17.14
N ILE A 103 11.66 13.50 18.29
CA ILE A 103 11.03 13.76 19.59
C ILE A 103 10.72 15.26 19.61
N GLY A 104 9.52 15.67 19.21
CA GLY A 104 9.17 17.10 19.21
C GLY A 104 7.81 17.46 18.61
N SER A 105 7.23 16.58 17.79
CA SER A 105 5.87 16.76 17.29
C SER A 105 4.85 16.23 18.30
N LYS A 106 3.74 16.97 18.48
CA LYS A 106 2.63 16.62 19.42
C LYS A 106 1.99 15.24 19.15
N LYS A 107 2.33 14.58 18.03
CA LYS A 107 1.84 13.26 17.63
C LYS A 107 3.04 12.35 17.34
N LEU A 108 3.12 11.23 18.06
CA LEU A 108 4.13 10.21 17.85
C LEU A 108 3.84 9.41 16.57
N THR A 109 4.89 9.07 15.82
CA THR A 109 4.79 8.20 14.65
C THR A 109 4.43 6.78 15.09
N SER A 110 3.68 6.03 14.28
CA SER A 110 3.22 4.67 14.65
C SER A 110 4.36 3.72 15.02
N LYS A 111 5.53 3.91 14.40
CA LYS A 111 6.76 3.19 14.71
C LYS A 111 7.27 3.50 16.13
N GLN A 112 7.25 4.77 16.54
CA GLN A 112 7.67 5.19 17.88
C GLN A 112 6.73 4.62 18.95
N VAL A 113 5.42 4.70 18.71
CA VAL A 113 4.41 4.12 19.61
C VAL A 113 4.59 2.60 19.73
N ASN A 114 4.88 1.90 18.64
CA ASN A 114 5.16 0.46 18.67
C ASN A 114 6.41 0.09 19.49
N VAL A 115 7.44 0.95 19.51
CA VAL A 115 8.62 0.74 20.37
C VAL A 115 8.24 0.92 21.84
N LEU A 116 7.46 1.95 22.17
CA LEU A 116 6.99 2.21 23.52
C LEU A 116 6.07 1.09 24.03
N LEU A 117 5.09 0.68 23.22
CA LEU A 117 4.16 -0.39 23.58
C LEU A 117 4.91 -1.70 23.85
N LYS A 118 5.94 -2.05 23.07
CA LYS A 118 6.77 -3.23 23.35
C LYS A 118 7.52 -3.16 24.69
N LYS A 119 7.93 -1.97 25.11
CA LYS A 119 8.68 -1.77 26.35
C LYS A 119 7.79 -1.83 27.59
N TYR A 120 6.54 -1.36 27.47
CA TYR A 120 5.63 -1.18 28.61
C TYR A 120 4.39 -2.08 28.59
N SER A 121 4.12 -2.85 27.53
CA SER A 121 3.01 -3.81 27.52
C SER A 121 3.34 -5.01 28.40
N ARG A 122 2.88 -4.97 29.65
CA ARG A 122 2.66 -6.14 30.49
C ARG A 122 1.19 -6.56 30.36
#